data_AF-A9AVA4-F1
#
_entry.id   AF-A9AVA4-F1
#
_cell.length_a   1.000
_cell.length_b   1.000
_cell.length_c   1.000
_cell.angle_alpha   90.00
_cell.angle_beta   90.00
_cell.angle_gamma   90.00
#
_symmetry.space_group_name_H-M   'P 1'
#
loop_
_entity.id
_entity.type
_entity.pdbx_description
1 polymer ?
#
loop_
_entity_poly.entity_id
_entity_poly.type
_entity_poly.pdbx_seq_one_letter_code
_entity_poly.pdbx_strand_id
1 'polypeptide(L)' 'MAAWIYTADGEFESLAEAIEAYKERVRKQEQEEHRAALQAAQHDPGVQSWIELANNEAALQSVAKHILPIKPITTA' A
#
# COMPACT_ATOMS: atom_id res chain seq x y z
N MET A 1 -26.16 3.96 -37.98
CA MET A 1 -26.09 5.11 -37.05
C MET A 1 -25.57 4.57 -35.73
N ALA A 2 -24.38 4.98 -35.29
CA ALA A 2 -23.88 4.62 -33.96
C ALA A 2 -24.63 5.45 -32.90
N ALA A 3 -25.12 4.80 -31.85
CA ALA A 3 -25.79 5.47 -30.75
C ALA A 3 -24.73 5.83 -29.70
N TRP A 4 -24.40 7.12 -29.62
CA TRP A 4 -23.44 7.65 -28.65
C TRP A 4 -24.06 7.68 -27.26
N ILE A 5 -23.28 7.26 -26.26
CA ILE A 5 -23.68 7.22 -24.86
C ILE A 5 -22.99 8.36 -24.13
N TYR A 6 -23.78 9.21 -23.50
CA TYR A 6 -23.30 10.37 -22.76
C TYR A 6 -23.40 10.09 -21.26
N THR A 7 -22.27 10.19 -20.57
CA THR A 7 -22.18 10.00 -19.12
C THR A 7 -21.40 11.14 -18.47
N ALA A 8 -21.36 11.18 -17.14
CA ALA A 8 -20.50 12.12 -16.40
C ALA A 8 -19.01 11.91 -16.70
N ASP A 9 -18.63 10.74 -17.20
CA ASP A 9 -17.24 10.35 -17.47
C ASP A 9 -16.84 10.60 -18.94
N GLY A 10 -17.78 11.05 -19.79
CA GLY A 10 -17.53 11.39 -21.19
C GLY A 10 -18.56 10.82 -22.16
N GLU A 11 -18.21 10.90 -23.44
CA GLU A 11 -18.99 10.39 -24.57
C GLU A 11 -18.37 9.09 -25.08
N PHE A 12 -19.18 8.05 -25.25
CA PHE A 12 -18.72 6.71 -25.61
C PHE A 12 -19.49 6.15 -26.79
N GLU A 13 -18.80 5.42 -27.66
CA GLU A 13 -19.40 4.79 -28.84
C GLU A 13 -20.06 3.44 -28.49
N SER A 14 -19.66 2.86 -27.36
CA SER A 14 -20.22 1.60 -26.85
C SER A 14 -20.49 1.61 -25.34
N LEU A 15 -21.45 0.79 -24.93
CA LEU A 15 -21.77 0.61 -23.51
C LEU A 15 -20.60 -0.02 -22.73
N ALA A 16 -19.81 -0.86 -23.39
CA ALA A 16 -18.65 -1.49 -22.78
C ALA A 16 -17.59 -0.44 -22.39
N GLU A 17 -17.30 0.52 -23.28
CA GLU A 17 -16.37 1.62 -22.99
C GLU A 17 -16.85 2.50 -21.85
N ALA A 18 -18.15 2.84 -21.82
CA ALA A 18 -18.73 3.61 -20.74
C ALA A 18 -18.62 2.89 -19.38
N ILE A 19 -18.83 1.56 -19.36
CA ILE A 19 -18.71 0.75 -18.14
C ILE A 19 -17.25 0.67 -17.67
N GLU A 20 -16.28 0.50 -18.58
CA GLU A 20 -14.87 0.46 -18.20
C GLU A 20 -14.38 1.81 -17.67
N ALA A 21 -14.78 2.92 -18.29
CA ALA A 21 -14.47 4.26 -17.79
C ALA A 21 -15.01 4.49 -16.37
N TYR A 22 -16.26 4.07 -16.12
CA TYR A 22 -16.86 4.14 -14.79
C TYR A 22 -16.10 3.29 -13.76
N LYS A 23 -15.76 2.05 -14.09
CA LYS A 23 -14.98 1.16 -13.20
C LYS A 23 -13.62 1.75 -12.86
N GLU A 24 -12.94 2.34 -13.85
CA GLU A 24 -11.62 2.95 -13.62
C GLU A 24 -11.73 4.15 -12.67
N ARG A 25 -12.78 4.97 -12.80
CA ARG A 25 -13.04 6.07 -11.87
C ARG A 25 -13.28 5.57 -10.45
N VAL A 26 -14.14 4.56 -10.28
CA VAL A 26 -14.41 3.96 -8.96
C VAL A 26 -13.12 3.42 -8.35
N ARG A 27 -12.31 2.71 -9.13
CA ARG A 27 -11.02 2.18 -8.67
C ARG A 27 -10.07 3.29 -8.20
N LYS A 28 -9.99 4.41 -8.93
CA LYS A 28 -9.15 5.55 -8.53
C LYS A 28 -9.66 6.17 -7.23
N GLN A 29 -10.97 6.36 -7.09
CA GLN A 29 -11.57 6.87 -5.88
C GLN A 29 -11.30 5.96 -4.67
N GLU A 30 -11.49 4.64 -4.81
CA GLU A 30 -11.20 3.67 -3.75
C GLU A 30 -9.72 3.69 -3.36
N GLN A 31 -8.80 3.83 -4.32
CA GLN A 31 -7.37 3.94 -4.04
C GLN A 31 -7.04 5.23 -3.26
N GLU A 32 -7.67 6.35 -3.60
CA GLU A 32 -7.49 7.62 -2.90
C GLU A 32 -8.04 7.55 -1.47
N GLU A 33 -9.24 6.98 -1.30
CA GLU A 33 -9.84 6.74 0.02
C GLU A 33 -8.98 5.81 0.88
N HIS A 34 -8.48 4.72 0.29
CA HIS A 34 -7.57 3.79 0.98
C HIS A 34 -6.26 4.48 1.38
N ARG A 35 -5.69 5.31 0.51
CA ARG A 35 -4.49 6.09 0.80
C ARG A 35 -4.73 7.10 1.93
N ALA A 36 -5.88 7.79 1.91
CA ALA A 36 -6.27 8.72 2.96
C ALA A 36 -6.49 7.99 4.29
N ALA A 37 -7.13 6.83 4.28
CA ALA A 37 -7.31 5.98 5.46
C ALA A 37 -5.96 5.50 6.03
N LEU A 38 -5.02 5.12 5.16
CA LEU A 38 -3.67 4.69 5.56
C LEU A 38 -2.87 5.86 6.16
N GLN A 39 -2.96 7.05 5.58
CA GLN A 39 -2.36 8.26 6.16
C GLN A 39 -2.99 8.61 7.51
N ALA A 40 -4.32 8.55 7.62
CA ALA A 40 -5.02 8.78 8.89
C ALA A 40 -4.59 7.77 9.96
N ALA A 41 -4.46 6.49 9.57
CA ALA A 41 -3.96 5.44 10.45
C ALA A 41 -2.50 5.70 10.89
N GLN A 42 -1.62 6.21 10.03
CA GLN A 42 -0.25 6.58 10.42
C GLN A 42 -0.19 7.73 11.46
N HIS A 43 -1.23 8.55 11.52
CA HIS A 43 -1.37 9.60 12.53
C HIS A 43 -2.06 9.11 13.83
N ASP A 44 -2.52 7.86 13.86
CA ASP A 44 -3.03 7.23 15.08
C ASP A 44 -1.87 6.90 16.04
N PRO A 45 -1.88 7.39 17.30
CA PRO A 45 -0.85 7.09 18.29
C PRO A 45 -0.63 5.58 18.51
N GLY A 46 -1.69 4.77 18.37
CA GLY A 46 -1.61 3.33 18.47
C GLY A 46 -0.75 2.75 17.35
N VAL A 47 -1.04 3.10 16.10
CA VAL A 47 -0.26 2.65 14.93
C VAL A 47 1.20 3.13 15.01
N GLN A 48 1.43 4.37 15.46
CA GLN A 48 2.80 4.87 15.69
C GLN A 48 3.56 4.03 16.71
N SER A 49 2.92 3.67 17.84
CA SER A 49 3.56 2.83 18.86
C SER A 49 3.95 1.44 18.33
N TRP A 50 3.13 0.85 17.46
CA TRP A 50 3.44 -0.42 16.79
C TRP A 50 4.61 -0.29 15.81
N ILE A 51 4.68 0.81 15.06
CA ILE A 51 5.81 1.09 14.14
C ILE A 51 7.11 1.26 14.93
N GLU A 52 7.09 2.00 16.03
CA GLU A 52 8.26 2.17 16.90
C GLU A 52 8.72 0.84 17.50
N LEU A 53 7.80 0.01 17.97
CA LEU A 53 8.12 -1.32 18.50
C LEU A 53 8.78 -2.20 17.44
N ALA A 54 8.22 -2.25 16.23
CA ALA A 54 8.76 -3.03 15.12
C ALA A 54 10.16 -2.54 14.70
N ASN A 55 10.38 -1.22 14.68
CA ASN A 55 11.69 -0.63 14.38
C ASN A 55 12.73 -0.98 15.46
N ASN A 56 12.33 -0.92 16.73
CA ASN A 56 13.18 -1.32 17.84
C ASN A 56 13.53 -2.81 17.77
N GLU A 57 12.56 -3.67 17.44
CA GLU A 57 12.80 -5.10 17.25
C GLU A 57 13.77 -5.37 16.09
N ALA A 58 13.58 -4.71 14.94
CA ALA A 58 14.48 -4.83 13.80
C ALA A 58 15.91 -4.36 14.13
N ALA A 59 16.04 -3.27 14.89
CA ALA A 59 17.34 -2.78 15.38
C ALA A 59 18.01 -3.82 16.30
N LEU A 60 17.26 -4.40 17.24
CA LEU A 60 17.76 -5.45 18.14
C LEU A 60 18.18 -6.70 17.36
N GLN A 61 17.40 -7.14 16.38
CA GLN A 61 17.74 -8.26 15.51
C GLN A 61 19.01 -7.98 14.69
N SER A 62 19.18 -6.75 14.18
CA SER A 62 20.38 -6.33 13.46
C SER A 62 21.63 -6.40 14.33
N VAL A 63 21.53 -5.89 15.56
CA VAL A 63 22.61 -5.94 16.55
C VAL A 63 22.95 -7.39 16.93
N ALA A 64 21.95 -8.23 17.17
CA ALA A 64 22.14 -9.64 17.49
C ALA A 64 22.94 -10.39 16.40
N LYS A 65 22.72 -10.07 15.12
CA LYS A 65 23.49 -10.66 14.00
C LYS A 65 24.97 -10.28 14.01
N HIS A 66 25.32 -9.10 14.53
CA HIS A 66 26.71 -8.62 14.61
C HIS A 66 27.44 -9.11 15.87
N ILE A 67 26.70 -9.42 16.93
CA ILE A 67 27.27 -9.88 18.22
C ILE A 67 27.43 -11.41 18.26
N LEU A 68 26.85 -12.17 17.31
CA LEU A 68 27.06 -13.61 17.23
C LEU A 68 28.57 -13.91 17.18
N PRO A 69 29.12 -14.62 18.17
CA PRO A 69 30.54 -14.91 18.22
C PRO A 69 30.89 -15.78 17.03
N ILE A 70 31.80 -15.30 16.18
CA ILE A 70 32.55 -16.14 15.25
C ILE A 70 33.30 -17.12 16.14
N LYS A 71 32.73 -18.31 16.32
CA LYS A 71 33.39 -19.42 17.01
C LYS A 71 34.72 -19.62 16.26
N PRO A 72 35.89 -19.40 16.88
CA PRO A 72 37.13 -19.75 16.19
C PRO A 72 37.06 -21.25 15.96
N ILE A 73 37.10 -21.64 14.68
CA ILE A 73 37.29 -23.02 14.29
C ILE A 73 38.76 -23.31 14.64
N THR A 74 39.01 -23.67 15.89
CA THR A 74 40.29 -24.22 16.29
C THR A 74 40.32 -25.65 15.75
N THR A 75 40.79 -25.80 14.51
CA THR A 75 41.25 -27.09 13.99
C THR A 75 42.45 -27.51 14.83
N ALA A 76 42.25 -28.57 15.60
CA ALA A 76 43.30 -29.30 16.32
C ALA A 76 44.17 -30.09 15.35
#